data_AF-A0A845SQM8-F1
#
_entry.id   AF-A0A845SQM8-F1
#
_cell.length_a   1.000
_cell.length_b   1.000
_cell.length_c   1.000
_cell.angle_alpha   90.00
_cell.angle_beta   90.00
_cell.angle_gamma   90.00
#
_symmetry.space_group_name_H-M   'P 1'
#
loop_
_entity.id
_entity.type
_entity.pdbx_description
1 polymer ?
#
loop_
_entity_poly.entity_id
_entity_poly.type
_entity_poly.pdbx_seq_one_letter_code
_entity_poly.pdbx_strand_id
1 'polypeptide(L)'
;MLTIKRIADARLAARVCDSLGAAGQGAFAYGAFQNGDVLATAAFSTAGGCVTLCGADTGRRMDAGLVDGMARAAFAAALRTGAKTARLGADLAPKLRLALTKLGYEADAPFSLDAFFARKNCMSGGRGPEG
;
A
#
# COMPACT_ATOMS: atom_id res chain seq x y z
N MET A 1 16.78 -11.53 -0.80
CA MET A 1 16.02 -10.88 0.30
C MET A 1 14.96 -9.97 -0.30
N LEU A 2 13.72 -10.00 0.21
CA LEU A 2 12.65 -9.10 -0.22
C LEU A 2 12.80 -7.76 0.51
N THR A 3 12.78 -6.66 -0.22
CA THR A 3 12.91 -5.31 0.32
C THR A 3 11.82 -4.41 -0.23
N ILE A 4 11.06 -3.76 0.64
CA ILE A 4 10.05 -2.76 0.26
C ILE A 4 10.60 -1.38 0.56
N LYS A 5 10.66 -0.51 -0.45
CA LYS A 5 11.15 0.86 -0.28
C LYS A 5 10.47 1.84 -1.22
N ARG A 6 10.52 3.12 -0.85
CA ARG A 6 10.12 4.22 -1.72
C ARG A 6 11.04 4.26 -2.94
N ILE A 7 10.46 4.45 -4.13
CA ILE A 7 11.21 4.66 -5.35
C ILE A 7 11.79 6.08 -5.33
N ALA A 8 13.11 6.18 -5.26
CA ALA A 8 13.83 7.46 -5.15
C ALA A 8 14.08 8.12 -6.51
N ASP A 9 14.19 7.33 -7.58
CA ASP A 9 14.34 7.87 -8.94
C ASP A 9 13.04 8.57 -9.36
N ALA A 10 13.14 9.88 -9.59
CA ALA A 10 11.98 10.72 -9.88
C ALA A 10 11.29 10.35 -11.19
N ARG A 11 12.05 9.90 -12.20
CA ARG A 11 11.50 9.53 -13.51
C ARG A 11 10.73 8.22 -13.41
N LEU A 12 11.29 7.25 -12.72
CA LEU A 12 10.64 5.97 -12.47
C LEU A 12 9.41 6.14 -11.58
N ALA A 13 9.51 6.94 -10.52
CA ALA A 13 8.38 7.23 -9.65
C ALA A 13 7.23 7.90 -10.42
N ALA A 14 7.53 8.92 -11.24
CA ALA A 14 6.54 9.57 -12.09
C ALA A 14 5.86 8.57 -13.04
N ARG A 15 6.64 7.73 -13.74
CA ARG A 15 6.10 6.71 -14.65
C ARG A 15 5.15 5.72 -13.95
N VAL A 16 5.53 5.26 -12.75
CA VAL A 16 4.69 4.35 -11.96
C VAL A 16 3.42 5.06 -11.51
N CYS A 17 3.53 6.30 -11.02
CA CYS A 17 2.38 7.10 -10.60
C CYS A 17 1.41 7.36 -11.77
N ASP A 18 1.91 7.77 -12.92
CA ASP A 18 1.10 8.01 -14.12
C ASP A 18 0.39 6.73 -14.59
N SER A 19 1.09 5.60 -14.58
CA SER A 19 0.54 4.30 -15.00
C SER A 19 -0.53 3.77 -14.04
N LEU A 20 -0.47 4.16 -12.77
CA LEU A 20 -1.34 3.68 -11.68
C LEU A 20 -2.33 4.74 -11.19
N GLY A 21 -2.55 5.81 -11.97
CA GLY A 21 -3.59 6.81 -11.71
C GLY A 21 -3.30 7.80 -10.57
N ALA A 22 -2.03 7.95 -10.17
CA ALA A 22 -1.59 8.94 -9.18
C ALA A 22 -0.98 10.18 -9.86
N ALA A 23 -1.72 10.85 -10.75
CA ALA A 23 -1.25 12.06 -11.41
C ALA A 23 -1.56 13.29 -10.55
N GLY A 24 -0.58 13.82 -9.80
CA GLY A 24 -0.78 15.04 -9.02
C GLY A 24 0.35 15.41 -8.05
N GLN A 25 0.27 16.61 -7.49
CA GLN A 25 1.13 17.01 -6.38
C GLN A 25 0.96 16.05 -5.19
N GLY A 26 2.08 15.65 -4.58
CA GLY A 26 2.07 14.69 -3.49
C GLY A 26 1.98 13.23 -3.92
N ALA A 27 2.12 12.93 -5.22
CA ALA A 27 2.23 11.55 -5.71
C ALA A 27 3.63 10.95 -5.44
N PHE A 28 3.66 9.67 -5.07
CA PHE A 28 4.89 8.92 -4.86
C PHE A 28 4.65 7.41 -5.04
N ALA A 29 5.73 6.67 -5.28
CA ALA A 29 5.67 5.24 -5.53
C ALA A 29 6.53 4.43 -4.55
N TYR A 30 6.08 3.22 -4.25
CA TYR A 30 6.86 2.18 -3.57
C TYR A 30 7.07 1.00 -4.51
N GLY A 31 8.22 0.33 -4.33
CA GLY A 31 8.53 -0.91 -5.01
C GLY A 31 8.88 -2.01 -4.02
N ALA A 32 8.44 -3.23 -4.32
CA ALA A 32 8.94 -4.45 -3.71
C ALA A 32 10.05 -5.02 -4.60
N PHE A 33 11.23 -5.20 -4.03
CA PHE A 33 12.43 -5.64 -4.73
C PHE A 33 12.89 -6.99 -4.20
N GLN A 34 13.28 -7.90 -5.08
CA GLN A 34 13.93 -9.15 -4.72
C GLN A 34 15.20 -9.29 -5.52
N ASN A 35 16.34 -9.35 -4.83
CA ASN A 35 17.67 -9.49 -5.44
C ASN A 35 18.02 -8.39 -6.48
N GLY A 36 17.40 -7.21 -6.35
CA GLY A 36 17.59 -6.07 -7.27
C GLY A 36 16.48 -5.91 -8.30
N ASP A 37 15.71 -6.96 -8.56
CA ASP A 37 14.58 -6.93 -9.49
C ASP A 37 13.31 -6.39 -8.85
N VAL A 38 12.52 -5.64 -9.62
CA VAL A 38 11.21 -5.14 -9.20
C VAL A 38 10.18 -6.25 -9.35
N LEU A 39 9.58 -6.66 -8.24
CA LEU A 39 8.50 -7.64 -8.21
C LEU A 39 7.12 -6.99 -8.29
N ALA A 40 6.98 -5.84 -7.64
CA ALA A 40 5.72 -5.13 -7.56
C ALA A 40 5.97 -3.63 -7.36
N THR A 41 5.01 -2.83 -7.79
CA THR A 41 4.98 -1.38 -7.57
C THR A 41 3.60 -0.94 -7.10
N ALA A 42 3.56 0.12 -6.30
CA ALA A 42 2.32 0.74 -5.87
C ALA A 42 2.48 2.26 -5.90
N ALA A 43 1.43 2.93 -6.37
CA ALA A 43 1.36 4.38 -6.43
C ALA A 43 0.43 4.93 -5.36
N PHE A 44 0.85 6.03 -4.79
CA PHE A 44 0.18 6.71 -3.70
C PHE A 44 0.10 8.20 -3.99
N SER A 45 -0.89 8.86 -3.40
CA SER A 45 -0.98 10.31 -3.36
C SER A 45 -1.30 10.78 -1.95
N THR A 46 -0.78 11.94 -1.57
CA THR A 46 -1.12 12.59 -0.30
C THR A 46 -1.81 13.92 -0.57
N ALA A 47 -3.03 14.08 -0.04
CA ALA A 47 -3.80 15.31 -0.11
C ALA A 47 -4.54 15.55 1.22
N GLY A 48 -4.49 16.77 1.75
CA GLY A 48 -5.25 17.14 2.96
C GLY A 48 -4.95 16.29 4.19
N GLY A 49 -3.72 15.79 4.35
CA GLY A 49 -3.36 14.90 5.47
C GLY A 49 -3.88 13.46 5.35
N CYS A 50 -4.43 13.10 4.19
CA CYS A 50 -4.86 11.74 3.83
C CYS A 50 -3.93 11.14 2.79
N VAL A 51 -3.45 9.91 3.01
CA VAL A 51 -2.68 9.13 2.02
C VAL A 51 -3.58 8.12 1.31
N THR A 52 -3.59 8.16 -0.01
CA THR A 52 -4.43 7.28 -0.85
C THR A 52 -3.56 6.26 -1.57
N LEU A 53 -3.94 4.98 -1.53
CA LEU A 53 -3.40 3.97 -2.45
C LEU A 53 -4.15 4.08 -3.78
N CYS A 54 -3.52 4.63 -4.81
CA CYS A 54 -4.15 4.87 -6.12
C CYS A 54 -4.20 3.60 -6.96
N GLY A 55 -3.12 2.83 -6.95
CA GLY A 55 -3.00 1.61 -7.75
C GLY A 55 -1.80 0.77 -7.34
N ALA A 56 -1.81 -0.49 -7.74
CA ALA A 56 -0.68 -1.38 -7.57
C ALA A 56 -0.57 -2.38 -8.73
N ASP A 57 0.66 -2.69 -9.11
CA ASP A 57 1.02 -3.72 -10.07
C ASP A 57 1.92 -4.75 -9.38
N THR A 58 1.56 -6.02 -9.50
CA THR A 58 2.30 -7.18 -8.94
C THR A 58 2.72 -8.16 -10.04
N GLY A 59 2.69 -7.73 -11.29
CA GLY A 59 2.99 -8.53 -12.47
C GLY A 59 1.84 -9.47 -12.86
N ARG A 60 2.17 -10.70 -13.26
CA ARG A 60 1.20 -11.64 -13.87
C ARG A 60 0.12 -12.14 -12.90
N ARG A 61 0.38 -12.13 -11.59
CA ARG A 61 -0.57 -12.57 -10.58
C ARG A 61 -0.69 -11.51 -9.50
N MET A 62 -1.94 -11.17 -9.17
CA MET A 62 -2.25 -10.26 -8.07
C MET A 62 -1.75 -10.85 -6.75
N ASP A 63 -0.82 -10.16 -6.10
CA ASP A 63 -0.32 -10.51 -4.76
C ASP A 63 -0.74 -9.46 -3.73
N ALA A 64 -1.84 -9.71 -3.03
CA ALA A 64 -2.36 -8.80 -2.02
C ALA A 64 -1.41 -8.62 -0.82
N GLY A 65 -0.55 -9.60 -0.52
CA GLY A 65 0.41 -9.52 0.57
C GLY A 65 1.54 -8.54 0.24
N LEU A 66 2.03 -8.56 -0.99
CA LEU A 66 3.00 -7.56 -1.46
C LEU A 66 2.40 -6.15 -1.48
N VAL A 67 1.14 -6.01 -1.92
CA VAL A 67 0.46 -4.70 -1.90
C VAL A 67 0.25 -4.21 -0.47
N ASP A 68 -0.19 -5.07 0.46
CA ASP A 68 -0.31 -4.74 1.89
C ASP A 68 1.04 -4.29 2.47
N GLY A 69 2.12 -5.00 2.18
CA GLY A 69 3.47 -4.61 2.62
C GLY A 69 3.89 -3.23 2.11
N MET A 70 3.66 -2.95 0.82
CA MET A 70 3.93 -1.63 0.22
C MET A 70 3.05 -0.53 0.83
N ALA A 71 1.77 -0.80 1.01
CA ALA A 71 0.82 0.13 1.60
C ALA A 71 1.16 0.45 3.06
N ARG A 72 1.47 -0.56 3.89
CA ARG A 72 1.91 -0.36 5.27
C ARG A 72 3.19 0.46 5.35
N ALA A 73 4.17 0.19 4.49
CA ALA A 73 5.40 0.98 4.43
C ALA A 73 5.13 2.45 4.07
N ALA A 74 4.29 2.68 3.06
CA ALA A 74 3.87 4.02 2.65
C ALA A 74 3.12 4.76 3.76
N PHE A 75 2.16 4.09 4.40
CA PHE A 75 1.33 4.65 5.48
C PHE A 75 2.13 4.97 6.74
N ALA A 76 3.06 4.08 7.13
CA ALA A 76 3.95 4.34 8.26
C ALA A 76 4.86 5.55 8.00
N ALA A 77 5.34 5.70 6.76
CA ALA A 77 6.09 6.90 6.36
C ALA A 77 5.21 8.15 6.37
N ALA A 78 4.00 8.07 5.82
CA ALA A 78 3.04 9.17 5.76
C ALA A 78 2.66 9.67 7.17
N LEU A 79 2.43 8.74 8.11
CA LEU A 79 2.13 9.04 9.51
C LEU A 79 3.26 9.85 10.17
N ARG A 80 4.53 9.45 9.95
CA ARG A 80 5.70 10.19 10.44
C ARG A 80 5.83 11.59 9.84
N THR A 81 5.31 11.79 8.62
CA THR A 81 5.30 13.09 7.94
C THR A 81 4.04 13.92 8.20
N GLY A 82 3.12 13.45 9.05
CA GLY A 82 1.95 14.20 9.52
C GLY A 82 0.59 13.79 8.92
N ALA A 83 0.54 12.80 8.02
CA ALA A 83 -0.75 12.25 7.59
C ALA A 83 -1.46 11.57 8.76
N LYS A 84 -2.77 11.74 8.87
CA LYS A 84 -3.59 11.16 9.96
C LYS A 84 -4.52 10.07 9.48
N THR A 85 -4.89 10.12 8.20
CA THR A 85 -5.81 9.18 7.59
C THR A 85 -5.22 8.55 6.35
N ALA A 86 -5.76 7.40 5.97
CA ALA A 86 -5.50 6.74 4.71
C ALA A 86 -6.79 6.31 4.05
N ARG A 87 -6.76 6.07 2.74
CA ARG A 87 -7.89 5.47 2.01
C ARG A 87 -7.44 4.59 0.86
N LEU A 88 -8.32 3.68 0.45
CA LEU A 88 -8.20 2.98 -0.82
C LEU A 88 -8.73 3.88 -1.95
N GLY A 89 -7.98 4.00 -3.04
CA GLY A 89 -8.40 4.77 -4.22
C GLY A 89 -9.62 4.15 -4.90
N ALA A 90 -10.49 4.99 -5.47
CA ALA A 90 -11.75 4.59 -6.10
C ALA A 90 -11.56 3.71 -7.36
N ASP A 91 -10.42 3.84 -8.03
CA ASP A 91 -10.08 3.12 -9.25
C ASP A 91 -9.30 1.83 -9.03
N LEU A 92 -9.05 1.45 -7.76
CA LEU A 92 -8.44 0.16 -7.44
C LEU A 92 -9.29 -0.99 -7.98
N ALA A 93 -8.63 -1.96 -8.61
CA ALA A 93 -9.27 -3.17 -9.11
C ALA A 93 -10.15 -3.81 -8.01
N PRO A 94 -11.42 -4.17 -8.30
CA PRO A 94 -12.35 -4.68 -7.28
C PRO A 94 -11.83 -5.89 -6.50
N LYS A 95 -11.10 -6.79 -7.17
CA LYS A 95 -10.45 -7.95 -6.56
C LYS A 95 -9.39 -7.56 -5.53
N LEU A 96 -8.58 -6.54 -5.84
CA LEU A 96 -7.55 -6.04 -4.94
C LEU A 96 -8.18 -5.32 -3.75
N ARG A 97 -9.19 -4.48 -3.98
CA ARG A 97 -9.95 -3.83 -2.90
C ARG A 97 -10.53 -4.86 -1.94
N LEU A 98 -11.20 -5.89 -2.46
CA LEU A 98 -11.76 -6.97 -1.64
C LEU A 98 -10.69 -7.76 -0.85
N ALA A 99 -9.49 -7.95 -1.42
CA ALA A 99 -8.41 -8.60 -0.71
C ALA A 99 -7.86 -7.72 0.44
N LEU A 100 -7.72 -6.42 0.20
CA LEU A 100 -7.26 -5.46 1.22
C LEU A 100 -8.29 -5.28 2.34
N THR A 101 -9.59 -5.29 2.05
CA THR A 101 -10.61 -5.20 3.10
C THR A 101 -10.58 -6.40 4.04
N LYS A 102 -10.32 -7.60 3.52
CA LYS A 102 -10.07 -8.80 4.34
C LYS A 102 -8.82 -8.69 5.22
N LEU A 103 -7.87 -7.83 4.85
CA LEU A 103 -6.67 -7.51 5.61
C LEU A 103 -6.88 -6.34 6.60
N GLY A 104 -8.11 -5.83 6.73
CA GLY A 104 -8.49 -4.83 7.73
C GLY A 104 -8.52 -3.39 7.23
N TYR A 105 -8.44 -3.17 5.91
CA TYR A 105 -8.59 -1.84 5.31
C TYR A 105 -10.07 -1.48 5.17
N GLU A 106 -10.39 -0.19 5.30
CA GLU A 106 -11.75 0.29 5.01
C GLU A 106 -11.96 0.40 3.50
N ALA A 107 -13.10 -0.10 3.01
CA ALA A 107 -13.38 -0.26 1.58
C ALA A 107 -13.65 1.08 0.88
N ASP A 108 -14.48 1.92 1.50
CA ASP A 108 -15.11 3.07 0.84
C ASP A 108 -14.85 4.40 1.56
N ALA A 109 -14.33 4.35 2.79
CA ALA A 109 -14.11 5.51 3.64
C ALA A 109 -12.63 5.71 4.00
N PRO A 110 -12.19 6.96 4.24
CA PRO A 110 -10.92 7.21 4.90
C PRO A 110 -10.91 6.59 6.31
N PHE A 111 -9.77 6.05 6.71
CA PHE A 111 -9.55 5.41 8.00
C PHE A 111 -8.35 6.02 8.73
N SER A 112 -8.38 5.98 10.06
CA SER A 112 -7.29 6.49 10.90
C SER A 112 -6.05 5.59 10.80
N LEU A 113 -4.90 6.19 10.50
CA LEU A 113 -3.61 5.48 10.47
C LEU A 113 -3.21 4.98 11.86
N ASP A 114 -3.42 5.78 12.90
CA ASP A 114 -3.15 5.38 14.29
C ASP A 114 -3.99 4.17 14.68
N ALA A 115 -5.31 4.19 14.39
CA ALA A 115 -6.17 3.05 14.67
C ALA A 115 -5.78 1.82 13.84
N PHE A 116 -5.44 2.00 12.56
CA PHE A 116 -5.02 0.93 11.66
C PHE A 116 -3.76 0.21 12.16
N PHE A 117 -2.75 0.95 12.67
CA PHE A 117 -1.54 0.35 13.22
C PHE A 117 -1.69 -0.13 14.68
N ALA A 118 -2.60 0.45 15.45
CA ALA A 118 -2.91 0.00 16.81
C ALA A 118 -3.68 -1.32 16.84
N ARG A 119 -4.42 -1.66 15.77
CA ARG A 119 -5.02 -2.97 15.60
C ARG A 119 -3.90 -4.01 15.58
N LYS A 120 -3.80 -4.83 16.64
CA LYS A 120 -3.08 -6.09 16.56
C LYS A 120 -3.69 -6.85 15.39
N ASN A 121 -2.96 -6.98 14.30
CA ASN A 121 -3.35 -7.80 13.17
C ASN A 121 -3.41 -9.24 13.69
N CYS A 122 -4.59 -9.70 14.12
CA CYS A 122 -4.88 -11.08 14.47
C CYS A 122 -4.95 -11.94 13.19
N MET A 123 -3.86 -11.96 12.43
CA MET A 123 -3.56 -12.94 11.38
C MET A 123 -2.21 -13.61 11.64
N SER A 124 -1.80 -13.69 12.91
CA SER A 124 -0.85 -14.73 13.33
C SER A 124 -1.63 -16.03 13.43
N GLY A 125 -1.31 -16.98 12.56
CA GLY A 125 -1.92 -18.30 12.57
C GLY A 125 -1.85 -18.97 13.94
N GLY A 126 -3.00 -19.42 14.44
CA GLY A 126 -3.10 -20.41 15.50
C GLY A 126 -3.58 -21.73 14.89
N ARG A 127 -2.67 -22.45 14.22
CA ARG A 127 -2.85 -23.86 13.93
C ARG A 127 -2.06 -24.63 14.99
N GLY A 128 -2.74 -25.11 16.04
CA GLY A 128 -2.24 -26.05 17.05
C GLY A 128 -1.28 -25.49 18.11
N PRO A 129 -1.06 -26.22 19.23
CA PRO A 129 -1.20 -27.67 19.33
C PRO A 129 -2.46 -28.10 20.10
N GLU A 130 -2.96 -29.27 19.70
CA GLU A 130 -3.72 -30.15 20.58
C GLU A 130 -2.88 -30.43 21.84
N GLY A 131 -3.54 -30.37 23.00
CA GLY A 131 -3.01 -30.74 24.30
C GLY A 131 -4.16 -30.96 25.26
#